data_AF-A0A854DR96-F1
#
_entry.id   AF-A0A854DR96-F1
#
_cell.length_a   1.000
_cell.length_b   1.000
_cell.length_c   1.000
_cell.angle_alpha   90.00
_cell.angle_beta   90.00
_cell.angle_gamma   90.00
#
_symmetry.space_group_name_H-M   'P 1'
#
loop_
_entity.id
_entity.type
_entity.pdbx_description
1 polymer ?
#
loop_
_entity_poly.entity_id
_entity_poly.type
_entity_poly.pdbx_seq_one_letter_code
_entity_poly.pdbx_strand_id
1 'polypeptide(L)'
;MYVAVKGGERAIDNAHAWLSEERRGDTSVAELSLAQIREQLSLAVNRVMAEGSLYDPDLAALAIKQARGDLIEAIFLIRAYRTTLPRFGATLPVESSSMA
;
A
#
# COMPACT_ATOMS: atom_id res chain seq x y z
N MET A 1 21.42 -40.97 -4.56
CA MET A 1 21.93 -39.85 -5.37
C MET A 1 20.95 -38.70 -5.21
N TYR A 2 21.40 -37.50 -4.86
CA TYR A 2 20.53 -36.31 -4.81
C TYR A 2 20.56 -35.61 -6.18
N VAL A 3 19.40 -35.09 -6.62
CA VAL A 3 19.24 -34.37 -7.89
C VAL A 3 18.53 -33.04 -7.64
N ALA A 4 18.87 -32.02 -8.43
CA ALA A 4 18.23 -30.72 -8.34
C ALA A 4 16.76 -30.82 -8.75
N VAL A 5 15.88 -30.19 -7.98
CA VAL A 5 14.43 -30.12 -8.23
C VAL A 5 13.96 -28.67 -8.19
N LYS A 6 12.84 -28.39 -8.87
CA LYS A 6 12.16 -27.09 -8.79
C LYS A 6 11.22 -27.10 -7.59
N GLY A 7 11.21 -25.99 -6.85
CA GLY A 7 10.29 -25.80 -5.72
C GLY A 7 10.11 -24.34 -5.30
N GLY A 8 10.88 -23.40 -5.87
CA GLY A 8 10.87 -21.99 -5.48
C GLY A 8 9.52 -21.30 -5.70
N GLU A 9 8.90 -21.48 -6.86
CA GLU A 9 7.58 -20.88 -7.17
C GLU A 9 6.53 -21.33 -6.15
N ARG A 10 6.38 -22.64 -5.94
CA ARG A 10 5.46 -23.18 -4.94
C ARG A 10 5.78 -22.70 -3.52
N ALA A 11 7.06 -22.49 -3.19
CA ALA A 11 7.45 -21.94 -1.90
C ALA A 11 7.04 -20.47 -1.75
N ILE A 12 7.21 -19.66 -2.81
CA ILE A 12 6.80 -18.26 -2.86
C ILE A 12 5.27 -18.14 -2.74
N ASP A 13 4.51 -18.96 -3.47
CA ASP A 13 3.04 -18.95 -3.42
C ASP A 13 2.53 -19.28 -2.01
N ASN A 14 3.09 -20.32 -1.38
CA ASN A 14 2.74 -20.68 -0.01
C ASN A 14 3.12 -19.58 0.99
N ALA A 15 4.24 -18.89 0.78
CA ALA A 15 4.62 -17.76 1.62
C ALA A 15 3.65 -16.57 1.47
N HIS A 16 3.18 -16.26 0.25
CA HIS A 16 2.17 -15.23 0.04
C HIS A 16 0.80 -15.59 0.63
N ALA A 17 0.40 -16.86 0.52
CA ALA A 17 -0.82 -17.36 1.16
C ALA A 17 -0.75 -17.17 2.68
N TRP A 18 0.34 -17.62 3.30
CA TRP A 18 0.56 -17.43 4.74
C TRP A 18 0.59 -15.95 5.13
N LEU A 19 1.29 -15.09 4.39
CA LEU A 19 1.29 -13.64 4.65
C LEU A 19 -0.11 -13.00 4.54
N SER A 20 -0.97 -13.53 3.67
CA SER A 20 -2.35 -13.07 3.52
C SER A 20 -3.20 -13.46 4.73
N GLU A 21 -3.00 -14.65 5.29
CA GLU A 21 -3.63 -15.10 6.53
C GLU A 21 -3.15 -14.26 7.71
N GLU A 22 -1.84 -14.06 7.84
CA GLU A 22 -1.24 -13.19 8.87
C GLU A 22 -1.74 -11.75 8.77
N ARG A 23 -1.91 -11.21 7.55
CA ARG A 23 -2.52 -9.90 7.34
C ARG A 23 -3.97 -9.85 7.81
N ARG A 24 -4.75 -10.91 7.58
CA ARG A 24 -6.16 -10.95 8.01
C ARG A 24 -6.27 -11.06 9.53
N GLY A 25 -5.39 -11.82 10.17
CA GLY A 25 -5.44 -12.07 11.62
C GLY A 25 -6.72 -12.79 12.05
N ASP A 26 -7.12 -12.61 13.31
CA ASP A 26 -8.32 -13.24 13.87
C ASP A 26 -9.59 -12.80 13.12
N THR A 27 -10.34 -13.78 12.60
CA THR A 27 -11.57 -13.54 11.85
C THR A 27 -12.75 -13.13 12.73
N SER A 28 -12.65 -13.31 14.05
CA SER A 28 -13.61 -12.77 15.02
C SER A 28 -13.52 -11.24 15.13
N VAL A 29 -12.35 -10.68 14.82
CA VAL A 29 -12.13 -9.23 14.75
C VAL A 29 -12.56 -8.72 13.38
N ALA A 30 -13.35 -7.65 13.39
CA ALA A 30 -13.80 -6.99 12.17
C ALA A 30 -12.60 -6.50 11.35
N GLU A 31 -12.63 -6.75 10.04
CA GLU A 31 -11.56 -6.34 9.15
C GLU A 31 -11.46 -4.81 9.05
N LEU A 32 -10.25 -4.28 9.01
CA LEU A 32 -10.02 -2.85 8.78
C LEU A 32 -10.58 -2.44 7.42
N SER A 33 -11.53 -1.50 7.42
CA SER A 33 -12.01 -0.84 6.21
C SER A 33 -11.04 0.25 5.75
N LEU A 34 -11.06 0.57 4.45
CA LEU A 34 -10.27 1.68 3.92
C LEU A 34 -10.69 3.02 4.55
N ALA A 35 -11.99 3.21 4.77
CA ALA A 35 -12.51 4.40 5.43
C ALA A 35 -11.95 4.56 6.86
N GLN A 36 -11.88 3.50 7.67
CA GLN A 36 -11.26 3.58 8.99
C GLN A 36 -9.80 4.04 8.91
N ILE A 37 -9.01 3.48 7.99
CA ILE A 37 -7.59 3.86 7.83
C ILE A 37 -7.48 5.30 7.33
N ARG A 38 -8.27 5.67 6.31
CA ARG A 38 -8.27 7.02 5.72
C ARG A 38 -8.62 8.10 6.75
N GLU A 39 -9.69 7.89 7.51
CA GLU A 39 -10.23 8.89 8.43
C GLU A 39 -9.48 8.91 9.78
N GLN A 40 -9.08 7.75 10.31
CA GLN A 40 -8.57 7.63 11.68
C GLN A 40 -7.03 7.57 11.75
N LEU A 41 -6.37 7.17 10.66
CA LEU A 41 -4.89 7.08 10.57
C LEU A 41 -4.33 8.11 9.59
N SER A 42 -4.93 9.31 9.56
CA SER A 42 -4.65 10.37 8.58
C SER A 42 -3.16 10.76 8.48
N LEU A 43 -2.40 10.72 9.57
CA LEU A 43 -0.95 11.00 9.54
C LEU A 43 -0.16 9.94 8.75
N ALA A 44 -0.52 8.67 8.89
CA ALA A 44 0.10 7.59 8.13
C ALA A 44 -0.26 7.71 6.65
N VAL A 45 -1.53 7.99 6.35
CA VAL A 45 -2.04 8.22 4.99
C VAL A 45 -1.32 9.39 4.33
N ASN A 46 -1.19 10.52 5.03
CA ASN A 46 -0.46 11.69 4.54
C ASN A 46 1.01 11.38 4.24
N ARG A 47 1.68 10.63 5.13
CA ARG A 47 3.07 10.22 4.92
C ARG A 47 3.23 9.32 3.69
N VAL A 48 2.34 8.34 3.52
CA VAL A 48 2.35 7.44 2.36
C VAL A 48 2.10 8.19 1.06
N MET A 49 1.16 9.14 1.03
CA MET A 49 0.94 9.98 -0.15
C MET A 49 2.16 10.85 -0.47
N ALA A 50 2.75 11.49 0.54
CA ALA A 50 3.88 12.40 0.38
C ALA A 50 5.12 11.67 -0.16
N GLU A 51 5.56 10.61 0.50
CA GLU A 51 6.75 9.84 0.10
C GLU A 51 6.47 8.96 -1.14
N GLY A 52 5.21 8.56 -1.33
CA GLY A 52 4.71 7.84 -2.50
C GLY A 52 4.61 8.70 -3.76
N SER A 53 4.62 10.03 -3.63
CA SER A 53 4.44 11.00 -4.72
C SER A 53 3.14 10.81 -5.52
N LEU A 54 2.07 10.36 -4.86
CA LEU A 54 0.73 10.19 -5.43
C LEU A 54 -0.30 10.65 -4.39
N TYR A 55 -1.04 11.70 -4.71
CA TYR A 55 -2.11 12.20 -3.86
C TYR A 55 -3.41 11.46 -4.16
N ASP A 56 -3.70 10.43 -3.36
CA ASP A 56 -4.95 9.69 -3.36
C ASP A 56 -5.11 8.99 -1.99
N PRO A 57 -5.98 9.52 -1.10
CA PRO A 57 -6.13 8.97 0.25
C PRO A 57 -6.66 7.53 0.29
N ASP A 58 -7.49 7.13 -0.67
CA ASP A 58 -8.07 5.78 -0.72
C ASP A 58 -7.01 4.77 -1.16
N LEU A 59 -6.19 5.11 -2.15
CA LEU A 59 -5.05 4.27 -2.55
C LEU A 59 -4.00 4.18 -1.45
N ALA A 60 -3.68 5.28 -0.77
CA ALA A 60 -2.75 5.26 0.34
C ALA A 60 -3.27 4.39 1.50
N ALA A 61 -4.56 4.49 1.84
CA ALA A 61 -5.19 3.61 2.82
C ALA A 61 -5.16 2.14 2.39
N LEU A 62 -5.39 1.85 1.11
CA LEU A 62 -5.29 0.50 0.55
C LEU A 62 -3.87 -0.04 0.65
N ALA A 63 -2.85 0.74 0.32
CA ALA A 63 -1.45 0.36 0.42
C ALA A 63 -1.05 0.06 1.88
N ILE A 64 -1.47 0.91 2.82
CA ILE A 64 -1.27 0.68 4.27
C ILE A 64 -1.92 -0.64 4.70
N LYS A 65 -3.16 -0.90 4.27
CA LYS A 65 -3.87 -2.14 4.57
C LYS A 65 -3.12 -3.36 3.99
N GLN A 66 -2.69 -3.29 2.74
CA GLN A 66 -1.97 -4.37 2.06
C GLN A 66 -0.63 -4.67 2.74
N ALA A 67 0.08 -3.62 3.18
CA ALA A 67 1.36 -3.69 3.85
C ALA A 67 1.27 -4.02 5.36
N ARG A 68 0.08 -4.33 5.90
CA ARG A 68 -0.13 -4.58 7.35
C ARG A 68 0.32 -3.42 8.24
N GLY A 69 0.26 -2.19 7.73
CA GLY A 69 0.73 -1.00 8.45
C GLY A 69 2.23 -0.73 8.33
N ASP A 70 3.01 -1.55 7.61
CA ASP A 70 4.39 -1.20 7.26
C ASP A 70 4.38 -0.03 6.26
N LEU A 71 4.78 1.15 6.74
CA LEU A 71 4.73 2.36 5.93
C LEU A 71 5.79 2.37 4.84
N ILE A 72 6.95 1.72 5.03
CA ILE A 72 8.00 1.65 4.01
C ILE A 72 7.48 0.83 2.82
N GLU A 73 6.86 -0.31 3.10
CA GLU A 73 6.25 -1.14 2.07
C GLU A 73 5.03 -0.46 1.43
N ALA A 74 4.17 0.21 2.20
CA ALA A 74 3.04 0.96 1.65
C ALA A 74 3.50 2.07 0.68
N ILE A 75 4.57 2.81 1.03
CA ILE A 75 5.19 3.81 0.16
C ILE A 75 5.73 3.15 -1.11
N PHE A 76 6.40 2.00 -0.98
CA PHE A 76 6.91 1.26 -2.13
C PHE A 76 5.78 0.83 -3.09
N LEU A 77 4.68 0.29 -2.56
CA LEU A 77 3.49 -0.09 -3.33
C LEU A 77 2.91 1.10 -4.10
N ILE A 78 2.76 2.26 -3.47
CA ILE A 78 2.26 3.48 -4.13
C ILE A 78 3.20 3.95 -5.23
N ARG A 79 4.52 3.96 -4.98
CA ARG A 79 5.52 4.34 -5.99
C ARG A 79 5.48 3.40 -7.19
N ALA A 80 5.36 2.10 -6.95
CA ALA A 80 5.24 1.10 -7.99
C ALA A 80 3.95 1.30 -8.80
N TYR A 81 2.81 1.50 -8.14
CA TYR A 81 1.54 1.77 -8.83
C TYR A 81 1.61 3.05 -9.69
N ARG A 82 2.23 4.11 -9.18
CA ARG A 82 2.40 5.36 -9.93
C ARG A 82 3.14 5.17 -11.26
N THR A 83 4.06 4.21 -11.37
CA THR A 83 4.77 3.98 -12.65
C THR A 83 3.89 3.32 -13.72
N THR A 84 2.78 2.71 -13.32
CA THR A 84 1.81 2.10 -14.25
C THR A 84 0.78 3.11 -14.75
N LEU A 85 0.73 4.32 -14.20
CA LEU A 85 -0.24 5.35 -14.55
C LEU A 85 0.25 6.26 -15.68
N PRO A 86 -0.59 6.59 -16.67
CA PRO A 86 -0.26 7.59 -17.68
C PRO A 86 -0.23 8.99 -17.07
N ARG A 87 0.60 9.88 -17.62
CA ARG A 87 0.57 11.31 -17.32
C ARG A 87 -0.38 12.01 -18.28
N PHE A 88 -1.55 12.43 -17.78
CA PHE A 88 -2.54 13.15 -18.59
C PHE A 88 -2.19 14.63 -18.83
N GLY A 89 -1.44 15.24 -17.92
CA GLY A 89 -1.06 16.65 -18.02
C GLY A 89 -0.27 17.14 -16.81
N ALA A 90 -0.05 18.45 -16.77
CA ALA A 90 0.54 19.16 -15.65
C ALA A 90 -0.49 20.15 -15.07
N THR A 91 -0.41 20.42 -13.76
CA THR A 91 -1.24 21.42 -13.10
C THR A 91 -0.64 22.82 -13.25
N LEU A 92 -1.44 23.84 -12.96
CA LEU A 92 -0.91 25.17 -12.69
C LEU A 92 -0.13 25.16 -11.36
N PRO A 93 0.81 26.11 -11.16
CA PRO A 93 1.43 26.34 -9.85
C PRO A 93 0.37 26.60 -8.77
N VAL A 94 0.65 26.15 -7.55
CA VAL A 94 -0.23 26.42 -6.39
C VAL A 94 0.08 27.80 -5.80
N GLU A 95 -0.95 28.62 -5.59
CA GLU A 95 -0.83 29.95 -4.96
C GLU A 95 -0.86 29.82 -3.43
N SER A 96 0.31 29.52 -2.85
CA SER A 96 0.44 29.24 -1.40
C SER A 96 0.11 30.43 -0.49
N SER A 97 0.14 31.67 -1.01
CA SER A 97 -0.22 32.89 -0.27
C SER A 97 -1.70 32.97 0.12
N SER A 98 -2.55 32.18 -0.55
CA SER A 98 -4.00 32.15 -0.35
C SER A 98 -4.50 30.89 0.38
N MET A 99 -3.58 30.05 0.88
CA MET A 99 -3.94 28.85 1.64
C MET A 99 -4.54 29.23 3.00
N ALA A 100 -5.67 28.60 3.35
CA ALA A 100 -6.40 28.79 4.60
C ALA A 100 -5.73 28.10 5.80
#